data_AF-F6WPX6-F1
#
_entry.id   AF-F6WPX6-F1
#
_cell.length_a   1.000
_cell.length_b   1.000
_cell.length_c   1.000
_cell.angle_alpha   90.00
_cell.angle_beta   90.00
_cell.angle_gamma   90.00
#
_symmetry.space_group_name_H-M   'P 1'
#
loop_
_entity.id
_entity.type
_entity.pdbx_description
1 polymer ?
#
loop_
_entity_poly.entity_id
_entity_poly.type
_entity_poly.pdbx_seq_one_letter_code
_entity_poly.pdbx_strand_id
1 'polypeptide(L)'
;MLRTAAQHPALSAGRVSPGGTRPGHTPPSPGLRGARGRCGRSVRAPRAPGTAVVRRTRAMGSEAARLLEAADFAARKHRWQRRKDPEGTPYINHPIGVARILTHEAGITDIVVLQAALLHDTVEDTDTTLDEVELHFGAQVRRLVEEVTDDKTLPKLERKRLQVEQAPHSSPGAKLVKLADKLYNLRDLNRCTPEGTRPNLISGKGEGCPPSGGTGWSVPLGKKSLGVPQTNPTRPL
;
A
#
# COMPACT_ATOMS: atom_id res chain seq x y z
N MET A 1 -0.77 -37.83 50.67
CA MET A 1 -2.08 -37.12 50.75
C MET A 1 -3.02 -37.73 49.71
N LEU A 2 -4.29 -37.83 50.06
CA LEU A 2 -5.29 -38.79 49.59
C LEU A 2 -5.77 -38.66 48.13
N ARG A 3 -6.24 -39.80 47.61
CA ARG A 3 -6.99 -40.05 46.36
C ARG A 3 -8.41 -39.46 46.38
N THR A 4 -8.96 -39.06 45.22
CA THR A 4 -10.36 -39.21 44.71
C THR A 4 -10.47 -38.40 43.40
N ALA A 5 -10.83 -38.87 42.20
CA ALA A 5 -11.89 -39.73 41.65
C ALA A 5 -13.24 -39.01 41.35
N ALA A 6 -13.66 -39.12 40.07
CA ALA A 6 -15.02 -39.02 39.50
C ALA A 6 -15.61 -37.59 39.33
N GLN A 7 -16.48 -37.25 38.36
CA GLN A 7 -17.46 -37.99 37.56
C GLN A 7 -17.87 -37.16 36.32
N HIS A 8 -18.20 -37.85 35.22
CA HIS A 8 -19.06 -37.35 34.12
C HIS A 8 -20.53 -37.31 34.53
N PRO A 9 -21.39 -36.61 33.77
CA PRO A 9 -22.66 -37.23 33.37
C PRO A 9 -22.95 -37.14 31.88
N ALA A 10 -23.76 -38.10 31.44
CA ALA A 10 -24.15 -38.41 30.09
C ALA A 10 -25.63 -38.07 29.83
N LEU A 11 -25.94 -37.82 28.56
CA LEU A 11 -27.18 -38.14 27.80
C LEU A 11 -28.53 -37.51 28.19
N SER A 12 -29.18 -36.92 27.18
CA SER A 12 -30.59 -37.22 26.87
C SER A 12 -30.90 -36.96 25.39
N ALA A 13 -31.50 -37.97 24.76
CA ALA A 13 -31.98 -37.98 23.39
C ALA A 13 -33.48 -37.66 23.34
N GLY A 14 -33.93 -36.98 22.28
CA GLY A 14 -35.35 -36.64 22.05
C GLY A 14 -35.76 -36.71 20.57
N ARG A 15 -36.20 -37.91 20.17
CA ARG A 15 -37.14 -38.35 19.11
C ARG A 15 -37.64 -37.37 18.01
N VAL A 16 -37.33 -37.74 16.76
CA VAL A 16 -38.21 -38.15 15.62
C VAL A 16 -39.63 -37.54 15.47
N SER A 17 -39.93 -36.97 14.29
CA SER A 17 -41.06 -37.39 13.43
C SER A 17 -40.93 -36.92 11.95
N PRO A 18 -41.42 -37.71 10.96
CA PRO A 18 -41.31 -37.45 9.53
C PRO A 18 -42.66 -37.05 8.88
N GLY A 19 -42.60 -36.54 7.64
CA GLY A 19 -43.72 -36.65 6.70
C GLY A 19 -44.03 -35.38 5.91
N GLY A 20 -44.10 -35.49 4.57
CA GLY A 20 -44.72 -34.47 3.73
C GLY A 20 -44.17 -34.32 2.32
N THR A 21 -44.25 -35.36 1.50
CA THR A 21 -44.16 -35.26 0.03
C THR A 21 -45.44 -34.64 -0.54
N ARG A 22 -45.33 -33.74 -1.52
CA ARG A 22 -46.07 -33.82 -2.81
C ARG A 22 -45.66 -32.73 -3.82
N PRO A 23 -45.68 -33.04 -5.14
CA PRO A 23 -45.27 -32.14 -6.21
C PRO A 23 -46.45 -31.52 -6.97
N GLY A 24 -46.16 -30.48 -7.77
CA GLY A 24 -46.87 -30.20 -9.01
C GLY A 24 -47.70 -28.93 -9.04
N HIS A 25 -47.19 -27.89 -9.73
CA HIS A 25 -48.04 -26.94 -10.45
C HIS A 25 -47.43 -26.66 -11.82
N THR A 26 -48.19 -27.08 -12.83
CA THR A 26 -48.00 -26.86 -14.26
C THR A 26 -48.45 -25.44 -14.66
N PRO A 27 -47.90 -24.88 -15.76
CA PRO A 27 -48.35 -23.59 -16.30
C PRO A 27 -49.55 -23.75 -17.25
N PRO A 28 -50.42 -22.74 -17.41
CA PRO A 28 -51.42 -22.74 -18.47
C PRO A 28 -50.87 -22.14 -19.79
N SER A 29 -51.36 -22.72 -20.88
CA SER A 29 -51.06 -22.48 -22.30
C SER A 29 -51.59 -21.13 -22.85
N PRO A 30 -51.19 -20.71 -24.07
CA PRO A 30 -51.58 -19.43 -24.65
C PRO A 30 -52.91 -19.53 -25.42
N GLY A 31 -53.80 -18.56 -25.21
CA GLY A 31 -55.04 -18.40 -25.96
C GLY A 31 -54.85 -17.58 -27.24
N LEU A 32 -55.17 -18.20 -28.38
CA LEU A 32 -55.38 -17.54 -29.68
C LEU A 32 -56.83 -17.04 -29.80
N ARG A 33 -56.99 -15.75 -30.12
CA ARG A 33 -58.14 -15.09 -30.80
C ARG A 33 -57.75 -13.59 -30.87
N GLY A 34 -57.61 -12.90 -32.00
CA GLY A 34 -58.38 -12.95 -33.24
C GLY A 34 -59.42 -11.83 -33.22
N ALA A 35 -59.05 -10.58 -33.56
CA ALA A 35 -60.00 -9.56 -33.99
C ALA A 35 -59.30 -8.40 -34.73
N ARG A 36 -59.88 -8.06 -35.89
CA ARG A 36 -59.51 -7.01 -36.83
C ARG A 36 -59.98 -5.64 -36.30
N GLY A 37 -59.27 -4.55 -36.61
CA GLY A 37 -59.74 -3.20 -36.26
C GLY A 37 -58.86 -2.04 -36.73
N ARG A 38 -59.07 -1.61 -37.98
CA ARG A 38 -58.98 -0.25 -38.55
C ARG A 38 -58.07 0.83 -37.92
N CYS A 39 -57.20 1.34 -38.81
CA CYS A 39 -56.84 2.74 -39.10
C CYS A 39 -57.04 3.83 -38.02
N GLY A 40 -55.92 4.46 -37.63
CA GLY A 40 -55.91 5.67 -36.81
C GLY A 40 -54.51 6.29 -36.68
N ARG A 41 -54.11 7.04 -37.71
CA ARG A 41 -53.13 8.15 -37.74
C ARG A 41 -52.60 8.65 -36.37
N SER A 42 -51.29 8.50 -36.14
CA SER A 42 -50.38 9.50 -35.53
C SER A 42 -48.95 8.93 -35.50
N VAL A 43 -48.13 9.31 -36.48
CA VAL A 43 -46.69 9.01 -36.45
C VAL A 43 -46.07 9.96 -35.42
N ARG A 44 -45.82 9.50 -34.20
CA ARG A 44 -44.97 10.24 -33.25
C ARG A 44 -43.53 10.11 -33.72
N ALA A 45 -42.90 11.25 -33.97
CA ALA A 45 -41.48 11.36 -34.26
C ALA A 45 -40.65 10.68 -33.15
N PRO A 46 -39.53 10.00 -33.48
CA PRO A 46 -38.62 9.50 -32.45
C PRO A 46 -38.05 10.70 -31.69
N ARG A 47 -38.30 10.74 -30.38
CA ARG A 47 -37.58 11.65 -29.49
C ARG A 47 -36.10 11.31 -29.59
N ALA A 48 -35.30 12.31 -29.95
CA ALA A 48 -33.86 12.23 -29.92
C ALA A 48 -33.41 11.63 -28.57
N PRO A 49 -32.43 10.72 -28.54
CA PRO A 49 -31.83 10.34 -27.28
C PRO A 49 -31.31 11.62 -26.63
N GLY A 50 -31.88 11.94 -25.47
CA GLY A 50 -31.41 13.03 -24.63
C GLY A 50 -29.91 12.87 -24.52
N THR A 51 -29.21 13.97 -24.81
CA THR A 51 -27.77 14.12 -24.61
C THR A 51 -27.40 13.37 -23.35
N ALA A 52 -26.79 12.19 -23.55
CA ALA A 52 -26.14 11.49 -22.46
C ALA A 52 -25.21 12.53 -21.86
N VAL A 53 -25.54 13.00 -20.66
CA VAL A 53 -24.60 13.77 -19.87
C VAL A 53 -23.45 12.80 -19.70
N VAL A 54 -22.43 12.95 -20.56
CA VAL A 54 -21.16 12.28 -20.40
C VAL A 54 -20.75 12.71 -19.01
N ARG A 55 -20.94 11.80 -18.07
CA ARG A 55 -20.47 11.91 -16.70
C ARG A 55 -19.01 12.24 -16.90
N ARG A 56 -18.64 13.52 -16.71
CA ARG A 56 -17.26 13.97 -16.87
C ARG A 56 -16.48 13.02 -15.99
N THR A 57 -15.76 12.08 -16.59
CA THR A 57 -14.69 11.38 -15.91
C THR A 57 -13.85 12.52 -15.38
N ARG A 58 -13.85 12.71 -14.05
CA ARG A 58 -12.96 13.67 -13.41
C ARG A 58 -11.60 13.35 -14.01
N ALA A 59 -11.07 14.24 -14.85
CA ALA A 59 -9.71 14.12 -15.31
C ALA A 59 -8.90 14.03 -14.02
N MET A 60 -8.33 12.85 -13.78
CA MET A 60 -7.48 12.62 -12.63
C MET A 60 -6.42 13.73 -12.68
N GLY A 61 -6.18 14.38 -11.54
CA GLY A 61 -5.21 15.46 -11.46
C GLY A 61 -3.85 15.01 -12.02
N SER A 62 -2.99 15.98 -12.35
CA SER A 62 -1.62 15.71 -12.78
C SER A 62 -0.92 14.70 -11.85
N GLU A 63 0.12 14.02 -12.33
CA GLU A 63 0.89 13.09 -11.47
C GLU A 63 1.39 13.79 -10.19
N ALA A 64 1.77 15.06 -10.31
CA ALA A 64 2.09 15.90 -9.15
C ALA A 64 0.92 16.02 -8.16
N ALA A 65 -0.31 16.27 -8.63
CA ALA A 65 -1.48 16.33 -7.76
C ALA A 65 -1.74 14.99 -7.05
N ARG A 66 -1.57 13.86 -7.77
CA ARG A 66 -1.74 12.52 -7.21
C ARG A 66 -0.70 12.18 -6.13
N LEU A 67 0.55 12.61 -6.33
CA LEU A 67 1.61 12.47 -5.33
C LEU A 67 1.35 13.36 -4.11
N LEU A 68 0.96 14.61 -4.31
CA LEU A 68 0.65 15.53 -3.23
C LEU A 68 -0.54 15.05 -2.39
N GLU A 69 -1.56 14.48 -3.01
CA GLU A 69 -2.71 13.91 -2.30
C GLU A 69 -2.30 12.71 -1.42
N ALA A 70 -1.44 11.83 -1.93
CA ALA A 70 -0.92 10.70 -1.14
C ALA A 70 0.01 11.17 -0.01
N ALA A 71 0.88 12.15 -0.27
CA ALA A 71 1.78 12.71 0.73
C ALA A 71 1.02 13.43 1.86
N ASP A 72 0.02 14.24 1.52
CA ASP A 72 -0.86 14.91 2.49
C ASP A 72 -1.64 13.90 3.34
N PHE A 73 -2.21 12.87 2.70
CA PHE A 73 -2.90 11.80 3.40
C PHE A 73 -1.99 11.09 4.41
N ALA A 74 -0.80 10.66 3.96
CA ALA A 74 0.19 10.03 4.83
C ALA A 74 0.61 10.95 5.98
N ALA A 75 0.83 12.24 5.70
CA ALA A 75 1.20 13.22 6.71
C ALA A 75 0.12 13.38 7.80
N ARG A 76 -1.16 13.44 7.40
CA ARG A 76 -2.29 13.54 8.34
C ARG A 76 -2.43 12.29 9.20
N LYS A 77 -2.27 11.10 8.62
CA LYS A 77 -2.37 9.82 9.35
C LYS A 77 -1.20 9.64 10.32
N HIS A 78 0.02 9.99 9.93
CA HIS A 78 1.23 9.89 10.76
C HIS A 78 1.56 11.14 11.60
N ARG A 79 0.66 12.13 11.70
CA ARG A 79 0.92 13.44 12.32
C ARG A 79 1.49 13.39 13.75
N TRP A 80 1.08 12.39 14.53
CA TRP A 80 1.51 12.19 15.92
C TRP A 80 2.62 11.14 16.07
N GLN A 81 2.96 10.44 15.00
CA GLN A 81 3.98 9.40 15.04
C GLN A 81 5.37 10.01 14.88
N ARG A 82 6.35 9.41 15.58
CA ARG A 82 7.76 9.77 15.52
C ARG A 82 8.61 8.53 15.22
N ARG A 83 9.77 8.75 14.62
CA ARG A 83 10.81 7.75 14.43
C ARG A 83 11.51 7.49 15.77
N LYS A 84 12.27 6.39 15.84
CA LYS A 84 12.93 5.90 17.06
C LYS A 84 14.38 6.37 17.20
N ASP A 85 14.76 7.34 16.40
CA ASP A 85 16.01 8.08 16.54
C ASP A 85 15.93 9.03 17.77
N PRO A 86 17.08 9.42 18.35
CA PRO A 86 17.13 10.26 19.55
C PRO A 86 16.43 11.62 19.41
N GLU A 87 16.35 12.15 18.20
CA GLU A 87 15.69 13.42 17.91
C GLU A 87 14.17 13.28 17.77
N GLY A 88 13.66 12.04 17.69
CA GLY A 88 12.26 11.75 17.46
C GLY A 88 11.76 12.39 16.17
N THR A 89 12.42 12.11 15.04
CA THR A 89 12.09 12.73 13.75
C THR A 89 10.62 12.45 13.36
N PRO A 90 9.87 13.40 12.76
CA PRO A 90 8.51 13.15 12.27
C PRO A 90 8.41 11.94 11.35
N TYR A 91 7.45 11.04 11.59
CA TYR A 91 7.39 9.77 10.88
C TYR A 91 7.20 9.90 9.36
N ILE A 92 6.52 10.96 8.91
CA ILE A 92 6.30 11.25 7.49
C ILE A 92 7.59 11.32 6.66
N ASN A 93 8.74 11.61 7.30
CA ASN A 93 10.04 11.63 6.62
C ASN A 93 10.45 10.24 6.09
N HIS A 94 9.97 9.15 6.72
CA HIS A 94 10.23 7.79 6.27
C HIS A 94 9.49 7.48 4.96
N PRO A 95 8.15 7.56 4.85
CA PRO A 95 7.46 7.32 3.58
C PRO A 95 7.92 8.22 2.44
N ILE A 96 8.22 9.51 2.71
CA ILE A 96 8.81 10.42 1.71
C ILE A 96 10.19 9.91 1.26
N GLY A 97 11.03 9.47 2.20
CA GLY A 97 12.34 8.91 1.92
C GLY A 97 12.29 7.64 1.08
N VAL A 98 11.35 6.74 1.36
CA VAL A 98 11.10 5.52 0.58
C VAL A 98 10.68 5.86 -0.85
N ALA A 99 9.72 6.76 -1.05
CA ALA A 99 9.32 7.23 -2.38
C ALA A 99 10.47 7.93 -3.13
N ARG A 100 11.32 8.67 -2.41
CA ARG A 100 12.53 9.30 -2.98
C ARG A 100 13.54 8.27 -3.46
N ILE A 101 13.79 7.20 -2.71
CA ILE A 101 14.69 6.10 -3.12
C ILE A 101 14.18 5.49 -4.43
N LEU A 102 12.88 5.19 -4.52
CA LEU A 102 12.28 4.60 -5.71
C LEU A 102 12.46 5.48 -6.95
N THR A 103 12.23 6.79 -6.81
CA THR A 103 12.37 7.74 -7.92
C THR A 103 13.84 8.00 -8.31
N HIS A 104 14.71 8.25 -7.34
CA HIS A 104 16.07 8.76 -7.62
C HIS A 104 17.12 7.66 -7.82
N GLU A 105 16.94 6.50 -7.20
CA GLU A 105 17.94 5.42 -7.23
C GLU A 105 17.48 4.24 -8.07
N ALA A 106 16.18 3.90 -8.01
CA ALA A 106 15.61 2.80 -8.79
C ALA A 106 14.98 3.26 -10.13
N GLY A 107 14.89 4.57 -10.38
CA GLY A 107 14.35 5.11 -11.63
C GLY A 107 12.85 4.84 -11.86
N ILE A 108 12.09 4.61 -10.78
CA ILE A 108 10.66 4.30 -10.86
C ILE A 108 9.85 5.57 -11.10
N THR A 109 9.03 5.54 -12.15
CA THR A 109 8.10 6.62 -12.53
C THR A 109 6.63 6.23 -12.39
N ASP A 110 6.33 4.95 -12.11
CA ASP A 110 4.95 4.48 -11.95
C ASP A 110 4.29 5.12 -10.74
N ILE A 111 3.32 6.00 -11.01
CA ILE A 111 2.56 6.74 -10.00
C ILE A 111 1.87 5.83 -8.99
N VAL A 112 1.40 4.64 -9.36
CA VAL A 112 0.73 3.71 -8.44
C VAL A 112 1.73 3.19 -7.42
N VAL A 113 2.94 2.83 -7.86
CA VAL A 113 4.02 2.36 -6.97
C VAL A 113 4.48 3.48 -6.04
N LEU A 114 4.62 4.70 -6.55
CA LEU A 114 5.02 5.86 -5.75
C LEU A 114 3.96 6.26 -4.71
N GLN A 115 2.67 6.21 -5.07
CA GLN A 115 1.59 6.41 -4.12
C GLN A 115 1.58 5.31 -3.05
N ALA A 116 1.74 4.04 -3.44
CA ALA A 116 1.85 2.94 -2.49
C ALA A 116 3.05 3.10 -1.54
N ALA A 117 4.20 3.59 -2.02
CA ALA A 117 5.37 3.87 -1.20
C ALA A 117 5.10 4.96 -0.15
N LEU A 118 4.37 6.02 -0.48
CA LEU A 118 3.97 7.06 0.48
C LEU A 118 2.99 6.55 1.52
N LEU A 119 2.20 5.53 1.17
CA LEU A 119 1.09 5.02 1.98
C LEU A 119 1.39 3.69 2.70
N HIS A 120 2.55 3.07 2.47
CA HIS A 120 2.81 1.67 2.86
C HIS A 120 2.60 1.38 4.35
N ASP A 121 2.93 2.32 5.24
CA ASP A 121 2.77 2.17 6.69
C ASP A 121 1.43 2.67 7.23
N THR A 122 0.58 3.29 6.39
CA THR A 122 -0.65 3.93 6.88
C THR A 122 -1.64 2.92 7.44
N VAL A 123 -1.84 1.78 6.78
CA VAL A 123 -2.74 0.72 7.27
C VAL A 123 -2.12 -0.04 8.45
N GLU A 124 -0.79 -0.17 8.46
CA GLU A 124 -0.08 -0.93 9.50
C GLU A 124 -0.02 -0.18 10.85
N ASP A 125 0.25 1.14 10.83
CA ASP A 125 0.60 1.90 12.02
C ASP A 125 -0.41 3.01 12.39
N THR A 126 -1.52 3.14 11.66
CA THR A 126 -2.55 4.17 11.91
C THR A 126 -3.98 3.59 11.93
N ASP A 127 -4.99 4.45 12.03
CA ASP A 127 -6.41 4.09 11.98
C ASP A 127 -6.97 3.90 10.57
N THR A 128 -6.10 3.85 9.56
CA THR A 128 -6.47 3.77 8.14
C THR A 128 -6.92 2.36 7.77
N THR A 129 -8.02 2.26 7.01
CA THR A 129 -8.49 0.97 6.46
C THR A 129 -8.12 0.83 4.98
N LEU A 130 -8.04 -0.42 4.49
CA LEU A 130 -7.83 -0.67 3.06
C LEU A 130 -8.95 -0.07 2.20
N ASP A 131 -10.18 -0.07 2.69
CA ASP A 131 -11.32 0.53 1.98
C ASP A 131 -11.18 2.05 1.85
N GLU A 132 -10.63 2.72 2.88
CA GLU A 132 -10.29 4.15 2.81
C GLU A 132 -9.22 4.40 1.74
N VAL A 133 -8.18 3.56 1.68
CA VAL A 133 -7.14 3.66 0.64
C VAL A 133 -7.74 3.47 -0.76
N GLU A 134 -8.63 2.49 -0.95
CA GLU A 134 -9.30 2.27 -2.23
C GLU A 134 -10.19 3.44 -2.64
N LEU A 135 -10.94 4.02 -1.69
CA LEU A 135 -11.82 5.16 -1.95
C LEU A 135 -11.04 6.38 -2.46
N HIS A 136 -9.87 6.65 -1.89
CA HIS A 136 -9.06 7.82 -2.23
C HIS A 136 -8.11 7.60 -3.43
N PHE A 137 -7.49 6.42 -3.51
CA PHE A 137 -6.37 6.17 -4.44
C PHE A 137 -6.66 5.06 -5.47
N GLY A 138 -7.77 4.35 -5.31
CA GLY A 138 -8.22 3.30 -6.21
C GLY A 138 -7.64 1.92 -5.89
N ALA A 139 -8.26 0.90 -6.49
CA ALA A 139 -8.00 -0.51 -6.20
C ALA A 139 -6.54 -0.95 -6.48
N GLN A 140 -5.85 -0.31 -7.42
CA GLN A 140 -4.46 -0.65 -7.75
C GLN A 140 -3.51 -0.29 -6.60
N VAL A 141 -3.66 0.92 -6.04
CA VAL A 141 -2.86 1.37 -4.90
C VAL A 141 -3.22 0.55 -3.66
N ARG A 142 -4.52 0.33 -3.41
CA ARG A 142 -4.99 -0.51 -2.31
C ARG A 142 -4.38 -1.92 -2.31
N ARG A 143 -4.32 -2.59 -3.47
CA ARG A 143 -3.68 -3.91 -3.58
C ARG A 143 -2.19 -3.88 -3.23
N LEU A 144 -1.45 -2.89 -3.73
CA LEU A 144 -0.03 -2.77 -3.38
C LEU A 144 0.17 -2.50 -1.88
N VAL A 145 -0.65 -1.63 -1.28
CA VAL A 145 -0.61 -1.33 0.15
C VAL A 145 -0.92 -2.58 0.98
N GLU A 146 -1.93 -3.36 0.59
CA GLU A 146 -2.26 -4.64 1.22
C GLU A 146 -1.08 -5.62 1.19
N GLU A 147 -0.39 -5.76 0.06
CA GLU A 147 0.76 -6.67 -0.07
C GLU A 147 1.98 -6.28 0.78
N VAL A 148 2.10 -5.01 1.16
CA VAL A 148 3.24 -4.48 1.93
C VAL A 148 2.91 -4.24 3.40
N THR A 149 1.65 -4.44 3.81
CA THR A 149 1.20 -4.31 5.20
C THR A 149 1.43 -5.62 5.94
N ASP A 150 2.10 -5.59 7.10
CA ASP A 150 2.21 -6.76 7.96
C ASP A 150 0.93 -7.01 8.78
N ASP A 151 0.61 -8.28 9.04
CA ASP A 151 -0.42 -8.65 10.01
C ASP A 151 0.07 -8.43 11.45
N LYS A 152 -0.34 -7.31 12.06
CA LYS A 152 0.02 -6.94 13.46
C LYS A 152 -0.57 -7.88 14.53
N THR A 153 -1.51 -8.77 14.20
CA THR A 153 -2.04 -9.74 15.17
C THR A 153 -1.02 -10.84 15.49
N LEU A 154 -0.04 -11.04 14.61
CA LEU A 154 0.97 -12.08 14.75
C LEU A 154 2.19 -11.63 15.58
N PRO A 155 2.84 -12.55 16.30
CA PRO A 155 4.10 -12.28 16.99
C PRO A 155 5.18 -11.75 16.04
N LYS A 156 6.06 -10.88 16.55
CA LYS A 156 7.12 -10.23 15.75
C LYS A 156 8.03 -11.21 14.98
N LEU A 157 8.33 -12.37 15.56
CA LEU A 157 9.14 -13.40 14.89
C LEU A 157 8.40 -14.03 13.71
N GLU A 158 7.11 -14.33 13.87
CA GLU A 158 6.27 -14.86 12.80
C GLU A 158 6.09 -13.86 11.67
N ARG A 159 5.88 -12.56 11.99
CA ARG A 159 5.82 -11.51 10.95
C ARG A 159 7.09 -11.46 10.12
N LYS A 160 8.26 -11.51 10.76
CA LYS A 160 9.55 -11.54 10.06
C LYS A 160 9.71 -12.79 9.19
N ARG A 161 9.26 -13.94 9.66
CA ARG A 161 9.28 -15.19 8.90
C ARG A 161 8.38 -15.09 7.66
N LEU A 162 7.15 -14.61 7.82
CA LEU A 162 6.22 -14.40 6.72
C LEU A 162 6.74 -13.39 5.69
N GLN A 163 7.43 -12.32 6.11
CA GLN A 163 8.06 -11.39 5.18
C GLN A 163 9.07 -12.09 4.24
N VAL A 164 9.82 -13.08 4.75
CA VAL A 164 10.78 -13.86 3.95
C VAL A 164 10.05 -14.85 3.05
N GLU A 165 9.06 -15.57 3.57
CA GLU A 165 8.29 -16.58 2.81
C GLU A 165 7.44 -15.94 1.69
N GLN A 166 6.87 -14.76 1.92
CA GLN A 166 6.02 -14.05 0.96
C GLN A 166 6.79 -13.17 -0.03
N ALA A 167 8.06 -12.86 0.25
CA ALA A 167 8.91 -12.08 -0.64
C ALA A 167 8.93 -12.58 -2.11
N PRO A 168 9.11 -13.88 -2.41
CA PRO A 168 9.11 -14.36 -3.79
C PRO A 168 7.73 -14.24 -4.47
N HIS A 169 6.65 -14.33 -3.71
CA HIS A 169 5.27 -14.33 -4.20
C HIS A 169 4.66 -12.93 -4.36
N SER A 170 5.29 -11.90 -3.80
CA SER A 170 4.84 -10.51 -3.91
C SER A 170 4.92 -10.01 -5.37
N SER A 171 4.00 -9.12 -5.73
CA SER A 171 3.98 -8.45 -7.03
C SER A 171 5.25 -7.61 -7.24
N PRO A 172 5.64 -7.30 -8.50
CA PRO A 172 6.83 -6.48 -8.77
C PRO A 172 6.78 -5.12 -8.07
N GLY A 173 5.61 -4.47 -8.04
CA GLY A 173 5.42 -3.19 -7.34
C GLY A 173 5.62 -3.32 -5.82
N ALA A 174 5.04 -4.34 -5.20
CA ALA A 174 5.21 -4.60 -3.77
C ALA A 174 6.68 -4.92 -3.42
N LYS A 175 7.39 -5.66 -4.27
CA LYS A 175 8.82 -5.93 -4.10
C LYS A 175 9.66 -4.66 -4.11
N LEU A 176 9.39 -3.73 -5.04
CA LEU A 176 10.08 -2.44 -5.10
C LEU A 176 9.88 -1.65 -3.81
N VAL A 177 8.64 -1.54 -3.34
CA VAL A 177 8.32 -0.82 -2.09
C VAL A 177 9.01 -1.48 -0.89
N LYS A 178 8.94 -2.81 -0.75
CA LYS A 178 9.62 -3.56 0.33
C LYS A 178 11.13 -3.35 0.31
N LEU A 179 11.76 -3.38 -0.87
CA LEU A 179 13.21 -3.16 -0.99
C LEU A 179 13.60 -1.74 -0.59
N ALA A 180 12.85 -0.73 -1.04
CA ALA A 180 13.10 0.67 -0.70
C ALA A 180 12.88 0.94 0.80
N ASP A 181 11.85 0.35 1.41
CA ASP A 181 11.62 0.41 2.86
C ASP A 181 12.81 -0.18 3.65
N LYS A 182 13.25 -1.40 3.30
CA LYS A 182 14.40 -2.01 3.98
C LYS A 182 15.67 -1.20 3.77
N LEU A 183 15.92 -0.68 2.57
CA LEU A 183 17.08 0.16 2.29
C LEU A 183 17.06 1.45 3.11
N TYR A 184 15.90 2.13 3.20
CA TYR A 184 15.77 3.33 4.01
C TYR A 184 16.05 3.03 5.49
N ASN A 185 15.43 1.98 6.03
CA ASN A 185 15.63 1.58 7.43
C ASN A 185 17.08 1.20 7.74
N LEU A 186 17.78 0.50 6.83
CA LEU A 186 19.20 0.17 7.01
C LEU A 186 20.09 1.42 7.01
N ARG A 187 19.79 2.41 6.15
CA ARG A 187 20.50 3.69 6.16
C ARG A 187 20.21 4.50 7.42
N ASP A 188 18.98 4.45 7.92
CA ASP A 188 18.57 5.09 9.16
C ASP A 188 19.36 4.52 10.35
N LEU A 189 19.46 3.19 10.44
CA LEU A 189 20.25 2.49 11.47
C LEU A 189 21.75 2.83 11.41
N ASN A 190 22.31 2.99 10.22
CA ASN A 190 23.71 3.38 10.05
C ASN A 190 23.96 4.85 10.43
N ARG A 191 22.98 5.74 10.22
CA ARG A 191 23.07 7.16 10.59
C ARG A 191 22.91 7.34 12.10
N CYS A 192 21.98 6.59 12.69
CA CYS A 192 21.73 6.68 14.12
C CYS A 192 21.21 5.35 14.68
N THR A 193 21.84 4.88 15.75
CA THR A 193 21.33 3.75 16.52
C THR A 193 20.03 4.14 17.24
N PRO A 194 18.91 3.46 17.00
CA PRO A 194 17.65 3.79 17.66
C PRO A 194 17.75 3.65 19.18
N GLU A 195 17.00 4.48 19.91
CA GLU A 195 16.98 4.44 21.37
C GLU A 195 16.62 3.03 21.89
N GLY A 196 17.38 2.57 22.89
CA GLY A 196 17.19 1.24 23.49
C GLY A 196 17.79 0.06 22.70
N THR A 197 18.49 0.30 21.59
CA THR A 197 19.20 -0.76 20.85
C THR A 197 20.56 -1.05 21.48
N ARG A 198 20.87 -2.33 21.75
CA ARG A 198 22.19 -2.72 22.27
C ARG A 198 23.27 -2.47 21.19
N PRO A 199 24.41 -1.83 21.52
CA PRO A 199 25.47 -1.52 20.55
C PRO A 199 25.98 -2.73 19.76
N ASN A 200 25.98 -3.91 20.39
CA ASN A 200 26.52 -5.14 19.80
C ASN A 200 25.61 -5.76 18.72
N LEU A 201 24.42 -5.20 18.47
CA LEU A 201 23.50 -5.70 17.44
C LEU A 201 23.78 -5.09 16.06
N ILE A 202 24.55 -4.00 16.00
CA ILE A 202 24.85 -3.24 14.79
C ILE A 202 26.37 -3.15 14.69
N SER A 203 27.00 -4.11 14.00
CA SER A 203 28.46 -4.13 13.81
C SER A 203 28.85 -3.06 12.79
N GLY A 204 29.00 -1.82 13.24
CA GLY A 204 29.50 -0.72 12.43
C GLY A 204 29.64 0.53 13.29
N LYS A 205 30.88 0.95 13.55
CA LYS A 205 31.16 2.25 14.18
C LYS A 205 30.72 3.36 13.22
N GLY A 206 29.48 3.80 13.31
CA GLY A 206 29.03 5.06 12.75
C GLY A 206 29.28 6.15 13.79
N GLU A 207 30.08 7.15 13.42
CA GLU A 207 30.19 8.41 14.16
C GLU A 207 28.79 8.99 14.37
N GLY A 208 28.56 9.62 15.53
CA GLY A 208 27.23 9.95 16.05
C GLY A 208 26.28 10.69 15.09
N CYS A 209 25.00 10.63 15.41
CA CYS A 209 23.92 11.27 14.64
C CYS A 209 24.23 12.75 14.38
N PRO A 210 24.43 13.18 13.11
CA PRO A 210 24.57 14.59 12.81
C PRO A 210 23.23 15.28 13.10
N PRO A 211 23.23 16.47 13.73
CA PRO A 211 22.00 17.18 14.06
C PRO A 211 21.21 17.50 12.79
N SER A 212 19.90 17.24 12.80
CA SER A 212 18.97 17.48 11.68
C SER A 212 18.76 18.96 11.27
N GLY A 213 19.63 19.87 11.70
CA GLY A 213 19.59 21.29 11.40
C GLY A 213 20.30 21.67 10.09
N GLY A 214 19.91 21.09 8.96
CA GLY A 214 20.47 21.45 7.66
C GLY A 214 19.69 20.86 6.50
N THR A 215 18.85 21.67 5.86
CA THR A 215 18.31 21.39 4.53
C THR A 215 19.46 21.41 3.51
N GLY A 216 20.21 20.31 3.44
CA GLY A 216 21.43 20.22 2.65
C GLY A 216 21.81 18.78 2.41
N TRP A 217 21.05 18.09 1.55
CA TRP A 217 21.49 16.83 0.96
C TRP A 217 22.62 17.13 -0.04
N SER A 218 23.81 17.46 0.47
CA SER A 218 25.00 17.64 -0.36
C SER A 218 25.49 16.26 -0.80
N VAL A 219 25.17 15.90 -2.04
CA VAL A 219 25.79 14.79 -2.74
C VAL A 219 27.26 15.17 -2.99
N PRO A 220 28.25 14.38 -2.55
CA PRO A 220 29.63 14.62 -2.96
C PRO A 220 29.75 14.25 -4.44
N LEU A 221 29.71 15.26 -5.31
CA LEU A 221 30.18 15.16 -6.68
C LEU A 221 31.69 14.89 -6.63
N GLY A 222 32.07 13.61 -6.64
CA GLY A 222 33.44 13.17 -6.83
C GLY A 222 33.95 13.62 -8.19
N LYS A 223 34.52 14.82 -8.27
CA LYS A 223 35.37 15.22 -9.40
C LYS A 223 36.66 14.40 -9.30
N LYS A 224 36.70 13.25 -9.97
CA LYS A 224 37.98 12.61 -10.31
C LYS A 224 38.67 13.53 -11.32
N SER A 225 39.57 14.37 -10.82
CA SER A 225 40.56 15.08 -11.64
C SER A 225 41.45 14.05 -12.31
N LEU A 226 41.15 13.73 -13.57
CA LEU A 226 42.11 13.07 -14.46
C LEU A 226 43.27 14.04 -14.68
N GLY A 227 44.41 13.75 -14.07
CA GLY A 227 45.65 14.48 -14.29
C GLY A 227 46.09 14.32 -15.73
N VAL A 228 46.02 15.40 -16.50
CA VAL A 228 46.70 15.51 -17.78
C VAL A 228 48.13 15.97 -17.50
N PRO A 229 49.17 15.21 -17.89
CA PRO A 229 50.54 15.65 -17.71
C PRO A 229 50.85 16.81 -18.65
N GLN A 230 51.21 17.96 -18.10
CA GLN A 230 51.70 19.08 -18.89
C GLN A 230 53.12 18.79 -19.37
N THR A 231 53.29 18.66 -20.67
CA THR A 231 54.60 18.72 -21.34
C THR A 231 55.01 20.19 -21.47
N ASN A 232 56.24 20.46 -21.06
CA ASN A 232 56.82 21.80 -20.98
C ASN A 232 57.39 22.19 -22.36
N PRO A 233 56.95 23.28 -23.01
CA PRO A 233 57.57 23.73 -24.25
C PRO A 233 58.82 24.56 -23.97
N THR A 234 59.87 24.19 -24.67
CA THR A 234 61.19 24.83 -24.80
C THR A 234 61.11 26.33 -25.08
N ARG A 235 61.99 27.08 -24.42
CA ARG A 235 62.24 28.52 -24.60
C ARG A 235 63.25 28.74 -25.74
N PRO A 236 63.10 29.75 -26.61
CA PRO A 236 64.05 30.00 -27.69
C PRO A 236 65.26 30.83 -27.21
N LEU A 237 66.44 30.53 -27.77
CA LEU A 237 67.55 31.44 -28.04
C LEU A 237 67.97 31.22 -29.50
#